data_AF-A0A3M1NFU2-F1
#
_entry.id   AF-A0A3M1NFU2-F1
#
_cell.length_a   1.000
_cell.length_b   1.000
_cell.length_c   1.000
_cell.angle_alpha   90.00
_cell.angle_beta   90.00
_cell.angle_gamma   90.00
#
_symmetry.space_group_name_H-M   'P 1'
#
loop_
_entity.id
_entity.type
_entity.pdbx_description
1 polymer ?
#
loop_
_entity_poly.entity_id
_entity_poly.type
_entity_poly.pdbx_seq_one_letter_code
_entity_poly.pdbx_strand_id
1 'polypeptide(L)'
;SMADIAFLLLIFFLVTTTIDVDTGIGMVLPPKLEDVEPPPVKERNMLKILVNEQGMVLLEDKPATVDIIREEVKKHVLNNGQDPNYSESPSKAVVSIKTARGTPYNAYIKVLDEVWMAYFEIWDAEARRRGYPDYEAYLEAIGNGPNEIRDTYKAQISIAEPDPA
;
A
#
# COMPACT_ATOMS: atom_id res chain seq x y z
N SER A 1 -23.98 -46.14 -18.97
CA SER A 1 -24.55 -44.84 -19.37
C SER A 1 -24.79 -43.87 -18.22
N MET A 2 -25.31 -44.28 -17.05
CA MET A 2 -25.50 -43.35 -15.90
C MET A 2 -24.26 -43.28 -14.98
N ALA A 3 -23.59 -44.42 -14.76
CA ALA A 3 -22.38 -44.49 -13.94
C ALA A 3 -21.18 -43.75 -14.55
N ASP A 4 -21.06 -43.75 -15.88
CA ASP A 4 -19.95 -43.12 -16.60
C ASP A 4 -19.97 -41.58 -16.46
N ILE A 5 -21.17 -40.99 -16.51
CA ILE A 5 -21.35 -39.55 -16.32
C ILE A 5 -21.09 -39.16 -14.87
N ALA A 6 -21.55 -39.95 -13.91
CA ALA A 6 -21.27 -39.70 -12.48
C ALA A 6 -19.77 -39.79 -12.16
N PHE A 7 -19.05 -40.72 -12.79
CA PHE A 7 -17.61 -40.88 -12.62
C PHE A 7 -16.82 -39.71 -13.21
N LEU A 8 -17.18 -39.25 -14.41
CA LEU A 8 -16.57 -38.07 -15.03
C LEU A 8 -16.85 -36.79 -14.24
N LEU A 9 -18.05 -36.64 -13.67
CA LEU A 9 -18.37 -35.51 -12.79
C LEU A 9 -17.59 -35.58 -11.47
N LEU A 10 -17.37 -36.77 -10.90
CA LEU A 10 -16.57 -36.95 -9.70
C LEU A 10 -15.10 -36.57 -9.96
N ILE A 11 -14.50 -37.03 -11.07
CA ILE A 11 -13.14 -36.65 -11.46
C ILE A 11 -13.06 -35.15 -11.78
N PHE A 12 -14.05 -34.59 -12.47
CA PHE A 12 -14.13 -33.15 -12.73
C PHE A 12 -14.12 -32.36 -11.41
N PHE A 13 -15.01 -32.70 -10.46
CA PHE A 13 -15.05 -32.07 -9.15
C PHE A 13 -13.78 -32.30 -8.34
N LEU A 14 -13.13 -33.46 -8.44
CA LEU A 14 -11.88 -33.77 -7.73
C LEU A 14 -10.67 -33.02 -8.31
N VAL A 15 -10.63 -32.81 -9.63
CA VAL A 15 -9.55 -32.07 -10.32
C VAL A 15 -9.70 -30.57 -10.12
N THR A 16 -10.92 -30.03 -10.23
CA THR A 16 -11.16 -28.58 -10.10
C THR A 16 -11.29 -28.10 -8.65
N THR A 17 -11.29 -28.98 -7.64
CA THR A 17 -11.30 -28.57 -6.21
C THR A 17 -9.92 -28.20 -5.67
N THR A 18 -8.85 -28.41 -6.44
CA THR A 18 -7.54 -27.79 -6.16
C THR A 18 -7.48 -26.40 -6.78
N ILE A 19 -8.39 -25.51 -6.40
CA ILE A 19 -8.10 -24.09 -6.53
C ILE A 19 -7.11 -23.78 -5.41
N ASP A 20 -5.84 -23.75 -5.78
CA ASP A 20 -4.81 -23.14 -4.95
C ASP A 20 -5.26 -21.70 -4.68
N VAL A 21 -5.65 -21.44 -3.44
CA VAL A 21 -6.08 -20.11 -3.02
C VAL A 21 -4.80 -19.35 -2.79
N ASP A 22 -4.22 -18.80 -3.86
CA ASP A 22 -3.10 -17.86 -3.77
C ASP A 22 -3.46 -16.87 -2.67
N THR A 23 -2.67 -16.92 -1.61
CA THR A 23 -2.86 -16.28 -0.31
C THR A 23 -3.61 -14.96 -0.44
N GLY A 24 -4.84 -14.93 0.06
CA GLY A 24 -5.59 -13.69 0.20
C GLY A 24 -4.75 -12.71 1.02
N ILE A 25 -4.49 -11.53 0.47
CA ILE A 25 -3.77 -10.48 1.18
C ILE A 25 -4.61 -10.12 2.41
N GLY A 26 -4.14 -10.49 3.60
CA GLY A 26 -4.71 -10.08 4.89
C GLY A 26 -4.44 -8.61 5.17
N MET A 27 -4.81 -7.72 4.26
CA MET A 27 -4.69 -6.27 4.44
C MET A 27 -6.05 -5.75 4.87
N VAL A 28 -6.10 -5.16 6.07
CA VAL A 28 -7.20 -4.27 6.42
C VAL A 28 -7.03 -3.04 5.53
N LEU A 29 -7.93 -2.87 4.56
CA LEU A 29 -7.95 -1.67 3.74
C LEU A 29 -8.06 -0.46 4.68
N PRO A 30 -7.26 0.61 4.47
CA PRO A 30 -7.47 1.84 5.20
C PRO A 30 -8.95 2.27 5.03
N PRO A 31 -9.54 2.90 6.06
CA PRO A 31 -10.94 3.29 6.04
C PRO A 31 -11.23 4.07 4.75
N LYS A 32 -12.29 3.68 4.04
CA LYS A 32 -12.74 4.39 2.84
C LYS A 32 -12.84 5.87 3.17
N LEU A 33 -12.19 6.70 2.36
CA LEU A 33 -12.45 8.13 2.39
C LEU A 33 -13.92 8.32 2.01
N GLU A 34 -14.62 9.21 2.71
CA GLU A 34 -15.97 9.63 2.31
C GLU A 34 -15.93 10.12 0.85
N ASP A 35 -17.01 9.91 0.07
CA ASP A 35 -17.22 10.36 -1.32
C ASP A 35 -17.29 11.91 -1.42
N VAL A 36 -16.31 12.58 -0.82
CA VAL A 36 -16.02 13.99 -1.03
C VAL A 36 -15.06 13.98 -2.21
N GLU A 37 -15.41 14.68 -3.29
CA GLU A 37 -14.44 15.00 -4.35
C GLU A 37 -13.14 15.43 -3.66
N PRO A 38 -12.00 14.74 -3.91
CA PRO A 38 -10.79 15.02 -3.15
C PRO A 38 -10.52 16.51 -3.28
N PRO A 39 -10.55 17.28 -2.16
CA PRO A 39 -10.25 18.70 -2.23
C PRO A 39 -8.90 18.82 -2.93
N PRO A 40 -8.74 19.76 -3.88
CA PRO A 40 -7.59 19.77 -4.79
C PRO A 40 -6.30 19.60 -3.99
N VAL A 41 -5.76 18.38 -4.01
CA VAL A 41 -4.54 18.05 -3.29
C VAL A 41 -3.46 18.78 -4.04
N LYS A 42 -2.76 19.67 -3.34
CA LYS A 42 -1.62 20.38 -3.95
C LYS A 42 -0.67 19.33 -4.49
N GLU A 43 -0.18 19.49 -5.71
CA GLU A 43 0.71 18.52 -6.34
C GLU A 43 1.90 18.14 -5.45
N ARG A 44 2.45 19.11 -4.70
CA ARG A 44 3.53 18.88 -3.73
C ARG A 44 3.22 17.90 -2.58
N ASN A 45 1.95 17.66 -2.29
CA ASN A 45 1.54 16.71 -1.24
C ASN A 45 1.32 15.30 -1.80
N MET A 46 1.42 15.11 -3.11
CA MET A 46 1.24 13.83 -3.78
C MET A 46 2.58 13.29 -4.25
N LEU A 47 2.99 12.14 -3.70
CA LEU A 47 4.13 11.38 -4.19
C LEU A 47 3.65 10.37 -5.24
N LYS A 48 4.13 10.47 -6.48
CA LYS A 48 3.73 9.65 -7.61
C LYS A 48 4.69 8.48 -7.81
N ILE A 49 4.15 7.28 -7.76
CA ILE A 49 4.85 6.02 -8.06
C ILE A 49 4.14 5.38 -9.26
N LEU A 50 4.87 5.25 -10.37
CA LEU A 50 4.38 4.61 -11.58
C LEU A 50 5.11 3.28 -11.78
N VAL A 51 4.36 2.23 -12.09
CA VAL A 51 4.94 0.93 -12.44
C VAL A 51 4.51 0.57 -13.85
N ASN A 52 5.47 0.27 -14.72
CA ASN A 52 5.18 -0.09 -16.10
C ASN A 52 5.07 -1.61 -16.30
N GLU A 53 4.76 -2.01 -17.53
CA GLU A 53 4.58 -3.42 -17.93
C GLU A 53 5.85 -4.27 -17.84
N GLN A 54 7.02 -3.63 -17.76
CA GLN A 54 8.30 -4.30 -17.58
C GLN A 54 8.66 -4.45 -16.09
N GLY A 55 7.81 -3.96 -15.19
CA GLY A 55 8.07 -3.92 -13.75
C GLY A 55 9.08 -2.84 -13.34
N MET A 56 9.37 -1.88 -14.23
CA MET A 56 10.20 -0.73 -13.89
C MET A 56 9.37 0.32 -13.15
N VAL A 57 10.00 0.96 -12.16
CA VAL A 57 9.36 1.97 -11.32
C VAL A 57 9.86 3.36 -11.71
N LEU A 58 8.92 4.30 -11.83
CA LEU A 58 9.20 5.73 -11.86
C LEU A 58 8.68 6.35 -10.57
N LEU A 59 9.52 7.15 -9.92
CA LEU A 59 9.17 7.98 -8.77
C LEU A 59 9.31 9.44 -9.18
N GLU A 60 8.25 10.24 -9.06
CA GLU A 60 8.24 11.65 -9.53
C GLU A 60 8.80 11.79 -10.96
N ASP A 61 8.31 10.94 -11.87
CA ASP A 61 8.72 10.85 -13.28
C ASP A 61 10.18 10.48 -13.53
N LYS A 62 10.93 10.06 -12.49
CA LYS A 62 12.32 9.62 -12.60
C LYS A 62 12.45 8.12 -12.37
N PRO A 63 13.29 7.41 -13.16
CA PRO A 63 13.62 6.02 -12.88
C PRO A 63 14.17 5.83 -11.48
N ALA A 64 13.56 4.91 -10.71
CA ALA A 64 13.95 4.60 -9.35
C ALA A 64 13.94 3.08 -9.14
N THR A 65 14.72 2.62 -8.17
CA THR A 65 14.66 1.24 -7.70
C THR A 65 13.58 1.11 -6.61
N VAL A 66 13.06 -0.11 -6.47
CA VAL A 66 12.02 -0.42 -5.48
C VAL A 66 12.48 -0.06 -4.06
N ASP A 67 13.72 -0.34 -3.71
CA ASP A 67 14.27 -0.08 -2.36
C ASP A 67 14.28 1.42 -1.98
N ILE A 68 14.37 2.32 -2.98
CA ILE A 68 14.40 3.77 -2.75
C ILE A 68 13.01 4.30 -2.40
N ILE A 69 11.94 3.62 -2.83
CA ILE A 69 10.55 4.02 -2.57
C ILE A 69 10.33 4.23 -1.08
N ARG A 70 10.86 3.33 -0.25
CA ARG A 70 10.70 3.38 1.20
C ARG A 70 11.27 4.68 1.79
N GLU A 71 12.50 5.02 1.44
CA GLU A 71 13.16 6.23 1.93
C GLU A 71 12.44 7.49 1.44
N GLU A 72 11.98 7.49 0.19
CA GLU A 72 11.30 8.65 -0.39
C GLU A 72 9.89 8.84 0.18
N VAL A 73 9.15 7.77 0.46
CA VAL A 73 7.87 7.84 1.19
C VAL A 73 8.10 8.40 2.59
N LYS A 74 9.15 7.95 3.31
CA LYS A 74 9.48 8.50 4.63
C LYS A 74 9.81 9.99 4.57
N LYS A 75 10.66 10.40 3.63
CA LYS A 75 10.98 11.83 3.43
C LYS A 75 9.72 12.63 3.12
N HIS A 76 8.87 12.13 2.23
CA HIS A 76 7.63 12.79 1.84
C HIS A 76 6.68 13.01 3.03
N VAL A 77 6.45 11.96 3.81
CA VAL A 77 5.53 12.01 4.96
C VAL A 77 6.11 12.85 6.11
N LEU A 78 7.41 12.73 6.39
CA LEU A 78 8.07 13.40 7.53
C LEU A 78 8.57 14.82 7.21
N ASN A 79 8.40 15.31 5.98
CA ASN A 79 8.91 16.60 5.53
C ASN A 79 8.40 17.79 6.38
N ASN A 80 7.14 17.74 6.83
CA ASN A 80 6.50 18.83 7.59
C ASN A 80 6.67 20.22 6.92
N GLY A 81 6.68 20.27 5.58
CA GLY A 81 6.77 21.49 4.79
C GLY A 81 8.16 22.15 4.73
N GLN A 82 9.23 21.47 5.15
CA GLN A 82 10.60 21.99 5.07
C GLN A 82 11.09 22.11 3.63
N ASP A 83 10.92 21.05 2.84
CA ASP A 83 11.25 21.03 1.42
C ASP A 83 9.97 21.28 0.58
N PRO A 84 10.00 22.25 -0.35
CA PRO A 84 8.87 22.54 -1.25
C PRO A 84 8.44 21.39 -2.15
N ASN A 85 9.32 20.41 -2.41
CA ASN A 85 9.05 19.26 -3.29
C ASN A 85 8.25 18.14 -2.60
N TYR A 86 8.13 18.17 -1.28
CA TYR A 86 7.48 17.14 -0.48
C TYR A 86 6.29 17.69 0.31
N SER A 87 5.55 16.80 0.98
CA SER A 87 4.30 17.15 1.68
C SER A 87 4.47 18.25 2.72
N GLU A 88 3.46 19.13 2.81
CA GLU A 88 3.34 20.14 3.86
C GLU A 88 3.21 19.54 5.26
N SER A 89 2.55 18.40 5.38
CA SER A 89 2.30 17.73 6.66
C SER A 89 2.05 16.24 6.46
N PRO A 90 2.34 15.41 7.47
CA PRO A 90 2.06 13.97 7.41
C PRO A 90 0.59 13.67 7.10
N SER A 91 -0.34 14.44 7.67
CA SER A 91 -1.78 14.30 7.49
C SER A 91 -2.33 14.65 6.10
N LYS A 92 -1.49 15.27 5.26
CA LYS A 92 -1.84 15.62 3.87
C LYS A 92 -1.03 14.82 2.85
N ALA A 93 -0.07 14.03 3.30
CA ALA A 93 0.84 13.30 2.43
C ALA A 93 0.09 12.15 1.77
N VAL A 94 -0.14 12.25 0.46
CA VAL A 94 -0.76 11.21 -0.35
C VAL A 94 0.32 10.48 -1.15
N VAL A 95 0.30 9.16 -1.12
CA VAL A 95 1.14 8.31 -1.97
C VAL A 95 0.25 7.73 -3.06
N SER A 96 0.48 8.15 -4.31
CA SER A 96 -0.27 7.66 -5.48
C SER A 96 0.53 6.57 -6.17
N ILE A 97 -0.06 5.37 -6.26
CA ILE A 97 0.51 4.24 -6.98
C ILE A 97 -0.36 4.01 -8.21
N LYS A 98 0.23 4.13 -9.39
CA LYS A 98 -0.44 3.86 -10.67
C LYS A 98 0.36 2.82 -11.44
N THR A 99 -0.34 1.82 -11.96
CA THR A 99 0.27 0.71 -12.70
C THR A 99 -0.18 0.71 -14.15
N ALA A 100 0.59 0.07 -15.03
CA ALA A 100 0.16 -0.28 -16.37
C ALA A 100 -0.58 -1.63 -16.38
N ARG A 101 -1.44 -1.88 -17.37
CA ARG A 101 -2.20 -3.14 -17.48
C ARG A 101 -1.33 -4.39 -17.52
N GLY A 102 -0.19 -4.33 -18.19
CA GLY A 102 0.79 -5.42 -18.25
C GLY A 102 1.72 -5.52 -17.05
N THR A 103 1.52 -4.75 -15.97
CA THR A 103 2.45 -4.76 -14.82
C THR A 103 2.55 -6.15 -14.21
N PRO A 104 3.75 -6.72 -14.09
CA PRO A 104 3.95 -8.00 -13.41
C PRO A 104 3.44 -7.91 -11.97
N TYR A 105 2.63 -8.89 -11.56
CA TYR A 105 2.01 -8.89 -10.24
C TYR A 105 3.03 -8.77 -9.10
N ASN A 106 4.17 -9.45 -9.24
CA ASN A 106 5.28 -9.39 -8.28
C ASN A 106 5.88 -7.97 -8.15
N ALA A 107 5.97 -7.21 -9.24
CA ALA A 107 6.47 -5.84 -9.21
C ALA A 107 5.49 -4.92 -8.48
N TYR A 108 4.18 -5.09 -8.73
CA TYR A 108 3.13 -4.37 -8.01
C TYR A 108 3.17 -4.63 -6.50
N ILE A 109 3.22 -5.90 -6.09
CA ILE A 109 3.27 -6.26 -4.66
C ILE A 109 4.53 -5.72 -3.99
N LYS A 110 5.70 -5.83 -4.63
CA LYS A 110 6.94 -5.26 -4.09
C LYS A 110 6.83 -3.76 -3.85
N VAL A 111 6.24 -3.01 -4.78
CA VAL A 111 6.03 -1.57 -4.61
C VAL A 111 5.09 -1.26 -3.44
N LEU A 112 3.99 -2.00 -3.32
CA LEU A 112 3.07 -1.86 -2.19
C LEU A 112 3.76 -2.16 -0.85
N ASP A 113 4.52 -3.25 -0.78
CA ASP A 113 5.23 -3.65 0.42
C ASP A 113 6.21 -2.56 0.87
N GLU A 114 6.97 -1.97 -0.05
CA GLU A 114 7.90 -0.88 0.29
C GLU A 114 7.20 0.37 0.84
N VAL A 115 6.02 0.71 0.29
CA VAL A 115 5.21 1.81 0.80
C VAL A 115 4.70 1.50 2.21
N TRP A 116 4.21 0.28 2.45
CA TRP A 116 3.74 -0.13 3.78
C TRP A 116 4.87 -0.20 4.80
N MET A 117 6.02 -0.73 4.40
CA MET A 117 7.23 -0.77 5.24
C MET A 117 7.66 0.64 5.66
N ALA A 118 7.55 1.64 4.78
CA ALA A 118 7.81 3.03 5.13
C ALA A 118 6.90 3.52 6.27
N TYR A 119 5.59 3.23 6.18
CA TYR A 119 4.64 3.59 7.24
C TYR A 119 4.89 2.83 8.54
N PHE A 120 5.18 1.54 8.47
CA PHE A 120 5.52 0.74 9.66
C PHE A 120 6.76 1.30 10.36
N GLU A 121 7.81 1.63 9.60
CA GLU A 121 9.02 2.25 10.17
C GLU A 121 8.73 3.62 10.80
N ILE A 122 7.85 4.44 10.20
CA ILE A 122 7.43 5.73 10.78
C ILE A 122 6.70 5.51 12.11
N TRP A 123 5.74 4.60 12.14
CA TRP A 123 4.94 4.33 13.33
C TRP A 123 5.78 3.73 14.45
N ASP A 124 6.70 2.82 14.11
CA ASP A 124 7.66 2.22 15.04
C ASP A 124 8.63 3.25 15.61
N ALA A 125 9.17 4.14 14.78
CA ALA A 125 10.02 5.23 15.23
C ALA A 125 9.28 6.21 16.16
N GLU A 126 8.02 6.52 15.87
CA GLU A 126 7.19 7.38 16.72
C GLU A 126 6.83 6.69 18.04
N ALA A 127 6.51 5.38 18.03
CA ALA A 127 6.26 4.61 19.25
C ALA A 127 7.50 4.61 20.16
N ARG A 128 8.70 4.42 19.59
CA ARG A 128 9.97 4.52 20.33
C ARG A 128 10.20 5.91 20.91
N ARG A 129 9.88 6.96 20.16
CA ARG A 129 9.97 8.35 20.66
C ARG A 129 9.05 8.58 21.87
N ARG A 130 7.90 7.89 21.92
CA ARG A 130 6.95 7.94 23.04
C ARG A 130 7.32 7.04 24.22
N GLY A 131 8.41 6.28 24.12
CA GLY A 131 8.95 5.43 25.20
C GLY A 131 8.54 3.96 25.14
N TYR A 132 7.91 3.50 24.05
CA TYR A 132 7.59 2.09 23.83
C TYR A 132 8.75 1.37 23.11
N PRO A 133 8.94 0.05 23.28
CA PRO A 133 9.97 -0.70 22.56
C PRO A 133 9.79 -0.69 21.03
N ASP A 134 8.55 -0.84 20.59
CA ASP A 134 8.12 -0.90 19.20
C ASP A 134 6.64 -0.50 19.07
N TYR A 135 6.15 -0.49 17.83
CA TYR A 135 4.76 -0.17 17.55
C TYR A 135 3.74 -1.21 18.07
N GLU A 136 4.11 -2.48 18.15
CA GLU A 136 3.20 -3.53 18.65
C GLU A 136 2.96 -3.38 20.15
N ALA A 137 4.00 -3.12 20.93
CA ALA A 137 3.92 -2.82 22.35
C ALA A 137 3.09 -1.55 22.61
N TYR A 138 3.15 -0.56 21.71
CA TYR A 138 2.26 0.60 21.77
C TYR A 138 0.80 0.20 21.56
N LEU A 139 0.50 -0.63 20.57
CA LEU A 139 -0.86 -1.14 20.32
C LEU A 139 -1.41 -1.92 21.52
N GLU A 140 -0.59 -2.77 22.14
CA GLU A 140 -0.97 -3.50 23.35
C GLU A 140 -1.28 -2.56 24.52
N ALA A 141 -0.47 -1.52 24.71
CA ALA A 141 -0.64 -0.56 25.79
C ALA A 141 -1.92 0.29 25.65
N ILE A 142 -2.30 0.66 24.42
CA ILE A 142 -3.53 1.42 24.17
C ILE A 142 -4.79 0.52 24.14
N GLY A 143 -4.63 -0.78 23.86
CA GLY A 143 -5.73 -1.72 23.70
C GLY A 143 -6.70 -1.28 22.60
N ASN A 144 -7.97 -1.03 22.97
CA ASN A 144 -9.01 -0.53 22.06
C ASN A 144 -9.12 1.01 22.05
N GLY A 145 -8.15 1.71 22.62
CA GLY A 145 -8.09 3.18 22.63
C GLY A 145 -7.78 3.79 21.26
N PRO A 146 -7.90 5.13 21.13
CA PRO A 146 -7.56 5.83 19.89
C PRO A 146 -6.07 5.69 19.58
N ASN A 147 -5.75 5.42 18.31
CA ASN A 147 -4.39 5.26 17.85
C ASN A 147 -3.85 6.59 17.31
N GLU A 148 -3.33 7.41 18.22
CA GLU A 148 -2.81 8.74 17.90
C GLU A 148 -1.68 8.72 16.87
N ILE A 149 -0.85 7.68 16.85
CA ILE A 149 0.24 7.53 15.89
C ILE A 149 -0.32 7.40 14.47
N ARG A 150 -1.34 6.55 14.28
CA ARG A 150 -2.04 6.39 12.99
C ARG A 150 -2.86 7.61 12.61
N ASP A 151 -3.43 8.31 13.58
CA ASP A 151 -4.17 9.54 13.32
C ASP A 151 -3.24 10.67 12.85
N THR A 152 -2.03 10.74 13.41
CA THR A 152 -1.00 11.71 13.01
C THR A 152 -0.37 11.36 11.68
N TYR A 153 0.06 10.10 11.51
CA TYR A 153 0.73 9.57 10.32
C TYR A 153 -0.21 8.63 9.56
N LYS A 154 -1.32 9.17 9.08
CA LYS A 154 -2.33 8.39 8.35
C LYS A 154 -1.78 7.92 7.02
N ALA A 155 -1.83 6.62 6.77
CA ALA A 155 -1.47 6.06 5.47
C ALA A 155 -2.53 6.41 4.42
N GLN A 156 -2.27 7.44 3.61
CA GLN A 156 -3.12 7.86 2.49
C GLN A 156 -2.55 7.30 1.18
N ILE A 157 -2.80 6.02 0.93
CA ILE A 157 -2.36 5.34 -0.28
C ILE A 157 -3.51 5.36 -1.29
N SER A 158 -3.29 6.01 -2.42
CA SER A 158 -4.22 6.04 -3.55
C SER A 158 -3.73 5.08 -4.62
N ILE A 159 -4.45 3.98 -4.82
CA ILE A 159 -4.16 3.00 -5.87
C ILE A 159 -5.09 3.32 -7.04
N ALA A 160 -4.51 3.70 -8.17
CA ALA A 160 -5.26 3.96 -9.39
C ALA A 160 -5.41 2.66 -10.21
N GLU A 161 -6.56 2.52 -10.89
CA GLU A 161 -6.74 1.46 -11.86
C GLU A 161 -5.68 1.54 -12.97
N PRO A 162 -5.25 0.39 -13.50
CA PRO A 162 -4.25 0.38 -14.55
C PRO A 162 -4.78 1.04 -15.82
N ASP A 163 -3.97 1.93 -16.38
CA ASP A 163 -4.34 2.77 -17.52
C ASP A 163 -4.73 1.91 -18.73
N PRO A 164 -5.89 2.15 -19.38
CA PRO A 164 -6.26 1.51 -20.64
C PRO A 164 -5.46 2.08 -21.81
N ALA A 165 -4.14 1.88 -21.81
CA ALA A 165 -3.33 2.04 -23.02
C ALA A 165 -3.30 0.73 -23.81
#